data_AF-A0A2V1CI46-F1
#
_entry.id   AF-A0A2V1CI46-F1
#
_cell.length_a   1.000
_cell.length_b   1.000
_cell.length_c   1.000
_cell.angle_alpha   90.00
_cell.angle_beta   90.00
_cell.angle_gamma   90.00
#
_symmetry.space_group_name_H-M   'P 1'
#
loop_
_entity.id
_entity.type
_entity.pdbx_description
1 polymer ?
#
loop_
_entity_poly.entity_id
_entity_poly.type
_entity_poly.pdbx_seq_one_letter_code
_entity_poly.pdbx_strand_id
1 'polypeptide(L)'
;MPRLILVTSLALALASWQAFVSATTLELSEHTEQVVLSTSNVSVSFDVSAGARLAMPLNRQLISMSIEFCYAADFLGTPGSPNVYSRQLLQNVQDSSDVPPILRIGGNTQDIAQFCEDCPGAMNSTYKTGSTEAVNVTFSKGLFEVMNENGPSNQKYIFGLNLGQDNVEIPKAELAGALKYLDQSKLVAYELGNEPDHYIWPQVNYRSLATWTMAAYVKQTLEWLPQLASGKRFQYGSSAANPATVSDFTMVQAVKWGISKIKQIKIISSHSYMGDRCTSANEALLSLENYVNHMKTVQYYSSYISEIAAAKSIGATYHMGETNSVACHGKDGLSNTMGALLWMIDYSFYMATLGADRLFFHNGKGDFFYSMWEPVALNESYPAHINPQYYSMLFAADVISNIKNPSIHRVAELDTYDLAHYAIYSGSKLQKMVILNTHFHNGTTETRPAKYVNLSPVLGRNIQVKRLTSANTIAKNGTTWGGQYVDGEGKLIGQETWEENQGGVVRMYASEAVIVRARGK
;
A
#
# COMPACT_ATOMS: atom_id res chain seq x y z
N MET A 1 -50.80 -29.17 34.25
CA MET A 1 -52.03 -28.34 34.29
C MET A 1 -51.69 -26.97 33.72
N PRO A 2 -52.56 -26.43 32.85
CA PRO A 2 -52.21 -26.14 31.44
C PRO A 2 -52.35 -24.63 31.12
N ARG A 3 -51.88 -24.11 29.98
CA ARG A 3 -52.40 -24.27 28.60
C ARG A 3 -51.38 -23.66 27.63
N LEU A 4 -50.85 -24.43 26.64
CA LEU A 4 -51.36 -24.80 25.31
C LEU A 4 -50.88 -23.81 24.20
N ILE A 5 -49.97 -24.20 23.27
CA ILE A 5 -50.18 -24.89 21.95
C ILE A 5 -50.60 -23.87 20.85
N LEU A 6 -50.14 -23.81 19.59
CA LEU A 6 -49.21 -24.48 18.64
C LEU A 6 -49.17 -23.49 17.40
N VAL A 7 -48.05 -23.20 16.72
CA VAL A 7 -47.46 -23.87 15.53
C VAL A 7 -48.17 -23.62 14.18
N THR A 8 -47.42 -22.99 13.23
CA THR A 8 -47.25 -23.24 11.76
C THR A 8 -48.48 -23.43 10.85
N SER A 9 -48.51 -23.26 9.53
CA SER A 9 -47.65 -22.78 8.43
C SER A 9 -48.47 -22.97 7.13
N LEU A 10 -48.14 -22.19 6.08
CA LEU A 10 -48.18 -22.52 4.64
C LEU A 10 -49.51 -22.89 3.91
N ALA A 11 -49.84 -22.01 2.95
CA ALA A 11 -49.84 -22.21 1.49
C ALA A 11 -50.89 -23.06 0.74
N LEU A 12 -51.03 -22.66 -0.54
CA LEU A 12 -51.78 -23.19 -1.70
C LEU A 12 -53.20 -22.62 -1.88
N ALA A 13 -53.72 -22.15 -3.02
CA ALA A 13 -53.31 -21.86 -4.40
C ALA A 13 -54.52 -22.22 -5.32
N LEU A 14 -54.73 -21.39 -6.36
CA LEU A 14 -55.41 -21.65 -7.65
C LEU A 14 -56.93 -21.37 -7.81
N ALA A 15 -57.15 -20.26 -8.54
CA ALA A 15 -57.82 -20.15 -9.86
C ALA A 15 -59.35 -20.24 -10.02
N SER A 16 -59.94 -19.18 -10.58
CA SER A 16 -60.88 -19.25 -11.72
C SER A 16 -61.04 -17.89 -12.44
N TRP A 17 -61.19 -17.96 -13.76
CA TRP A 17 -61.36 -16.88 -14.74
C TRP A 17 -62.81 -16.35 -14.82
N GLN A 18 -63.01 -15.07 -15.18
CA GLN A 18 -63.47 -14.61 -16.51
C GLN A 18 -63.94 -13.13 -16.51
N ALA A 19 -63.34 -12.37 -17.44
CA ALA A 19 -63.83 -11.26 -18.28
C ALA A 19 -64.93 -10.28 -17.79
N PHE A 20 -64.62 -8.98 -17.86
CA PHE A 20 -65.39 -8.04 -18.67
C PHE A 20 -64.45 -7.01 -19.32
N VAL A 21 -64.53 -6.92 -20.64
CA VAL A 21 -63.86 -5.93 -21.49
C VAL A 21 -64.72 -4.68 -21.51
N SER A 22 -64.12 -3.51 -21.28
CA SER A 22 -64.64 -2.26 -21.83
C SER A 22 -63.48 -1.46 -22.40
N ALA A 23 -63.41 -1.43 -23.72
CA ALA A 23 -62.48 -0.61 -24.46
C ALA A 23 -62.88 0.86 -24.30
N THR A 24 -61.97 1.66 -23.73
CA THR A 24 -61.98 3.11 -23.90
C THR A 24 -60.58 3.51 -24.35
N THR A 25 -60.52 4.04 -25.57
CA THR A 25 -59.35 4.65 -26.18
C THR A 25 -58.93 5.86 -25.34
N LEU A 26 -57.79 5.76 -24.67
CA LEU A 26 -57.11 6.89 -24.03
C LEU A 26 -55.88 7.22 -24.88
N GLU A 27 -55.87 8.45 -25.38
CA GLU A 27 -54.82 9.06 -26.19
C GLU A 27 -53.46 8.95 -25.47
N LEU A 28 -52.44 8.46 -26.18
CA LEU A 28 -51.05 8.60 -25.75
C LEU A 28 -50.68 10.09 -25.83
N SER A 29 -50.67 10.79 -24.70
CA SER A 29 -49.78 11.94 -24.55
C SER A 29 -48.39 11.39 -24.23
N GLU A 30 -47.42 11.65 -25.11
CA GLU A 30 -46.00 11.47 -24.80
C GLU A 30 -45.59 12.41 -23.66
N HIS A 31 -45.81 11.98 -22.42
CA HIS A 31 -45.07 12.53 -21.30
C HIS A 31 -43.68 11.91 -21.33
N THR A 32 -42.76 12.64 -21.96
CA THR A 32 -41.33 12.50 -21.67
C THR A 32 -41.12 12.89 -20.21
N GLU A 33 -41.27 11.93 -19.30
CA GLU A 33 -40.60 12.03 -18.00
C GLU A 33 -39.11 12.05 -18.31
N GLN A 34 -38.52 13.24 -18.31
CA GLN A 34 -37.09 13.37 -18.08
C GLN A 34 -36.82 12.70 -16.74
N VAL A 35 -36.30 11.48 -16.79
CA VAL A 35 -35.60 10.88 -15.67
C VAL A 35 -34.42 11.80 -15.39
N VAL A 36 -34.62 12.75 -14.47
CA VAL A 36 -33.53 13.51 -13.88
C VAL A 36 -32.77 12.50 -13.03
N LEU A 37 -31.78 11.86 -13.65
CA LEU A 37 -30.70 11.22 -12.92
C LEU A 37 -30.18 12.28 -11.95
N SER A 38 -30.41 12.06 -10.66
CA SER A 38 -29.84 12.85 -9.57
C SER A 38 -28.32 12.78 -9.69
N THR A 39 -27.73 13.70 -10.45
CA THR A 39 -26.30 13.92 -10.53
C THR A 39 -25.89 14.61 -9.24
N SER A 40 -25.18 13.90 -8.35
CA SER A 40 -24.50 14.56 -7.25
C SER A 40 -23.32 15.35 -7.84
N ASN A 41 -23.57 16.62 -8.12
CA ASN A 41 -22.52 17.57 -8.46
C ASN A 41 -21.79 17.93 -7.17
N VAL A 42 -20.55 17.48 -7.02
CA VAL A 42 -19.69 17.85 -5.89
C VAL A 42 -18.90 19.09 -6.31
N SER A 43 -19.10 20.21 -5.62
CA SER A 43 -18.29 21.40 -5.84
C SER A 43 -17.12 21.42 -4.86
N VAL A 44 -15.90 21.40 -5.38
CA VAL A 44 -14.68 21.47 -4.58
C VAL A 44 -14.41 22.94 -4.26
N SER A 45 -14.76 23.35 -3.06
CA SER A 45 -14.53 24.69 -2.54
C SER A 45 -14.06 24.60 -1.09
N PHE A 46 -12.88 25.15 -0.82
CA PHE A 46 -12.27 25.20 0.49
C PHE A 46 -11.29 26.39 0.57
N ASP A 47 -10.88 26.80 1.77
CA ASP A 47 -9.85 27.82 1.94
C ASP A 47 -8.47 27.23 1.56
N VAL A 48 -8.07 27.45 0.31
CA VAL A 48 -6.79 26.99 -0.24
C VAL A 48 -5.59 27.45 0.59
N SER A 49 -5.67 28.66 1.17
CA SER A 49 -4.58 29.22 1.98
C SER A 49 -4.51 28.57 3.36
N ALA A 50 -5.67 28.27 3.98
CA ALA A 50 -5.73 27.47 5.20
C ALA A 50 -5.23 26.04 4.96
N GLY A 51 -5.66 25.41 3.87
CA GLY A 51 -5.19 24.08 3.48
C GLY A 51 -3.67 24.02 3.34
N ALA A 52 -3.06 25.03 2.71
CA ALA A 52 -1.60 25.11 2.60
C ALA A 52 -0.88 25.21 3.96
N ARG A 53 -1.47 25.89 4.94
CA ARG A 53 -0.91 26.00 6.31
C ARG A 53 -1.01 24.70 7.10
N LEU A 54 -2.01 23.88 6.80
CA LEU A 54 -2.26 22.57 7.43
C LEU A 54 -1.63 21.41 6.65
N ALA A 55 -1.03 21.67 5.48
CA ALA A 55 -0.47 20.64 4.63
C ALA A 55 0.78 20.02 5.26
N MET A 56 0.86 18.69 5.21
CA MET A 56 2.02 17.92 5.67
C MET A 56 3.02 17.72 4.54
N PRO A 57 4.33 17.66 4.80
CA PRO A 57 5.31 17.32 3.77
C PRO A 57 4.96 15.98 3.09
N LEU A 58 4.96 15.97 1.76
CA LEU A 58 4.70 14.77 0.97
C LEU A 58 6.04 14.21 0.48
N ASN A 59 6.42 13.01 0.95
CA ASN A 59 7.67 12.40 0.55
C ASN A 59 7.63 11.95 -0.93
N ARG A 60 8.73 12.14 -1.66
CA ARG A 60 8.80 11.76 -3.08
C ARG A 60 8.78 10.24 -3.31
N GLN A 61 9.15 9.47 -2.29
CA GLN A 61 9.12 8.01 -2.29
C GLN A 61 8.12 7.51 -1.25
N LEU A 62 6.96 8.18 -1.12
CA LEU A 62 5.92 7.83 -0.14
C LEU A 62 5.49 6.36 -0.27
N ILE A 63 5.17 5.94 -1.50
CA ILE A 63 4.86 4.54 -1.82
C ILE A 63 6.18 3.87 -2.21
N SER A 64 6.60 2.92 -1.38
CA SER A 64 7.81 2.11 -1.51
C SER A 64 7.47 0.64 -1.31
N MET A 65 8.45 -0.25 -1.42
CA MET A 65 8.21 -1.70 -1.38
C MET A 65 8.96 -2.38 -0.25
N SER A 66 8.27 -3.22 0.48
CA SER A 66 8.89 -4.30 1.25
C SER A 66 8.93 -5.56 0.38
N ILE A 67 10.03 -6.31 0.45
CA ILE A 67 10.22 -7.58 -0.24
C ILE A 67 10.62 -8.60 0.82
N GLU A 68 9.89 -9.72 0.86
CA GLU A 68 10.22 -10.87 1.69
C GLU A 68 11.66 -11.32 1.41
N PHE A 69 12.49 -11.47 2.44
CA PHE A 69 13.95 -11.55 2.33
C PHE A 69 14.37 -12.66 1.38
N CYS A 70 13.73 -13.83 1.49
CA CYS A 70 14.00 -15.01 0.66
C CYS A 70 13.78 -14.80 -0.85
N TYR A 71 13.07 -13.74 -1.26
CA TYR A 71 12.75 -13.40 -2.64
C TYR A 71 13.55 -12.23 -3.20
N ALA A 72 14.51 -11.66 -2.45
CA ALA A 72 15.29 -10.53 -2.93
C ALA A 72 16.02 -10.82 -4.27
N ALA A 73 16.55 -12.03 -4.44
CA ALA A 73 17.18 -12.46 -5.69
C ALA A 73 16.18 -12.68 -6.84
N ASP A 74 14.92 -13.06 -6.56
CA ASP A 74 13.89 -13.15 -7.61
C ASP A 74 13.57 -11.75 -8.16
N PHE A 75 13.45 -10.75 -7.28
CA PHE A 75 13.15 -9.37 -7.68
C PHE A 75 14.34 -8.66 -8.33
N LEU A 76 15.56 -8.89 -7.87
CA LEU A 76 16.75 -8.15 -8.34
C LEU A 76 17.59 -8.94 -9.36
N GLY A 77 17.43 -10.25 -9.45
CA GLY A 77 18.25 -11.15 -10.25
C GLY A 77 19.49 -11.67 -9.51
N THR A 78 20.48 -12.12 -10.28
CA THR A 78 21.74 -12.68 -9.78
C THR A 78 22.95 -11.88 -10.28
N PRO A 79 24.16 -12.07 -9.73
CA PRO A 79 25.36 -11.38 -10.20
C PRO A 79 25.55 -11.56 -11.71
N GLY A 80 25.69 -10.46 -12.44
CA GLY A 80 25.81 -10.44 -13.90
C GLY A 80 24.53 -10.79 -14.69
N SER A 81 23.41 -11.07 -14.03
CA SER A 81 22.11 -11.38 -14.67
C SER A 81 20.96 -10.68 -13.93
N PRO A 82 20.76 -9.36 -14.16
CA PRO A 82 19.70 -8.60 -13.52
C PRO A 82 18.31 -9.10 -13.92
N ASN A 83 17.35 -9.03 -13.00
CA ASN A 83 15.94 -9.14 -13.37
C ASN A 83 15.53 -7.90 -14.17
N VAL A 84 15.57 -8.02 -15.49
CA VAL A 84 15.32 -6.91 -16.41
C VAL A 84 13.89 -6.36 -16.30
N TYR A 85 12.92 -7.23 -15.98
CA TYR A 85 11.52 -6.86 -15.82
C TYR A 85 11.33 -5.96 -14.61
N SER A 86 11.73 -6.42 -13.42
CA SER A 86 11.67 -5.64 -12.19
C SER A 86 12.47 -4.34 -12.29
N ARG A 87 13.65 -4.37 -12.91
CA ARG A 87 14.46 -3.16 -13.15
C ARG A 87 13.73 -2.15 -14.04
N GLN A 88 13.06 -2.60 -15.11
CA GLN A 88 12.28 -1.72 -15.99
C GLN A 88 11.09 -1.09 -15.24
N LEU A 89 10.38 -1.86 -14.43
CA LEU A 89 9.27 -1.36 -13.61
C LEU A 89 9.73 -0.26 -12.64
N LEU A 90 10.86 -0.47 -11.95
CA LEU A 90 11.45 0.55 -11.07
C LEU A 90 11.93 1.78 -11.86
N GLN A 91 12.49 1.58 -13.05
CA GLN A 91 12.95 2.66 -13.92
C GLN A 91 11.80 3.56 -14.37
N ASN A 92 10.64 3.01 -14.73
CA ASN A 92 9.47 3.81 -15.12
C ASN A 92 9.05 4.81 -14.02
N VAL A 93 9.13 4.41 -12.75
CA VAL A 93 8.82 5.29 -11.60
C VAL A 93 9.88 6.38 -11.44
N GLN A 94 11.16 6.01 -11.58
CA GLN A 94 12.26 6.97 -11.55
C GLN A 94 12.14 7.99 -12.68
N ASP A 95 11.79 7.56 -13.90
CA ASP A 95 11.62 8.44 -15.06
C ASP A 95 10.49 9.45 -14.84
N SER A 96 9.47 9.10 -14.03
CA SER A 96 8.32 9.97 -13.76
C SER A 96 8.57 10.98 -12.61
N SER A 97 9.42 10.64 -11.63
CA SER A 97 9.58 11.41 -10.37
C SER A 97 11.01 11.73 -9.94
N ASP A 98 12.00 11.38 -10.76
CA ASP A 98 13.45 11.46 -10.52
C ASP A 98 14.02 10.47 -9.49
N VAL A 99 13.15 9.72 -8.79
CA VAL A 99 13.54 8.78 -7.74
C VAL A 99 12.76 7.46 -7.87
N PRO A 100 13.42 6.29 -7.77
CA PRO A 100 12.72 5.01 -7.70
C PRO A 100 12.11 4.82 -6.30
N PRO A 101 11.17 3.89 -6.08
CA PRO A 101 10.76 3.52 -4.72
C PRO A 101 11.96 2.97 -3.92
N ILE A 102 11.91 3.08 -2.59
CA ILE A 102 12.90 2.41 -1.73
C ILE A 102 12.50 0.94 -1.57
N LEU A 103 13.48 0.02 -1.59
CA LEU A 103 13.24 -1.40 -1.37
C LEU A 103 13.69 -1.79 0.04
N ARG A 104 12.74 -2.17 0.91
CA ARG A 104 13.02 -2.79 2.21
C ARG A 104 13.11 -4.30 2.01
N ILE A 105 14.27 -4.89 2.28
CA ILE A 105 14.50 -6.33 2.21
C ILE A 105 14.38 -6.86 3.64
N GLY A 106 13.30 -7.58 3.94
CA GLY A 106 12.97 -7.98 5.31
C GLY A 106 11.86 -9.02 5.38
N GLY A 107 10.89 -8.87 6.26
CA GLY A 107 9.80 -9.85 6.43
C GLY A 107 10.20 -11.03 7.31
N ASN A 108 9.35 -12.05 7.39
CA ASN A 108 9.55 -13.18 8.32
C ASN A 108 10.88 -13.91 8.07
N THR A 109 11.24 -14.07 6.81
CA THR A 109 12.42 -14.81 6.37
C THR A 109 13.74 -14.10 6.68
N GLN A 110 13.71 -12.82 7.07
CA GLN A 110 14.88 -12.11 7.62
C GLN A 110 15.37 -12.75 8.91
N ASP A 111 14.46 -13.19 9.78
CA ASP A 111 14.78 -13.71 11.11
C ASP A 111 15.24 -15.18 11.12
N ILE A 112 15.34 -15.77 9.93
CA ILE A 112 15.95 -17.08 9.68
C ILE A 112 17.08 -16.99 8.64
N ALA A 113 17.40 -15.77 8.18
CA ALA A 113 18.51 -15.55 7.26
C ALA A 113 19.85 -15.66 8.00
N GLN A 114 20.87 -16.13 7.28
CA GLN A 114 22.25 -16.17 7.76
C GLN A 114 23.21 -15.83 6.62
N PHE A 115 24.19 -14.97 6.91
CA PHE A 115 25.24 -14.63 5.96
C PHE A 115 26.30 -15.72 5.86
N CYS A 116 26.66 -16.08 4.62
CA CYS A 116 27.73 -16.99 4.29
C CYS A 116 28.52 -16.40 3.10
N GLU A 117 29.70 -15.86 3.37
CA GLU A 117 30.46 -15.04 2.42
C GLU A 117 30.72 -15.73 1.07
N ASP A 118 31.13 -17.01 1.10
CA ASP A 118 31.53 -17.79 -0.07
C ASP A 118 30.53 -18.90 -0.43
N CYS A 119 29.29 -18.82 0.06
CA CYS A 119 28.24 -19.75 -0.37
C CYS A 119 27.88 -19.54 -1.85
N PRO A 120 27.55 -20.62 -2.59
CA PRO A 120 27.16 -20.51 -3.99
C PRO A 120 25.89 -19.66 -4.19
N GLY A 121 25.90 -18.84 -5.25
CA GLY A 121 24.78 -17.97 -5.60
C GLY A 121 24.61 -16.77 -4.67
N ALA A 122 23.71 -15.85 -5.02
CA ALA A 122 23.38 -14.70 -4.16
C ALA A 122 22.61 -15.13 -2.90
N MET A 123 21.70 -16.09 -3.06
CA MET A 123 20.80 -16.58 -2.03
C MET A 123 20.47 -18.06 -2.24
N ASN A 124 20.22 -18.76 -1.14
CA ASN A 124 19.71 -20.12 -1.11
C ASN A 124 18.59 -20.20 -0.06
N SER A 125 17.38 -20.57 -0.51
CA SER A 125 16.17 -20.59 0.30
C SER A 125 15.60 -22.01 0.31
N THR A 126 15.37 -22.55 1.51
CA THR A 126 14.76 -23.88 1.69
C THR A 126 13.30 -23.74 2.07
N TYR A 127 12.41 -24.46 1.38
CA TYR A 127 10.97 -24.42 1.60
C TYR A 127 10.45 -25.77 2.13
N LYS A 128 9.48 -25.72 3.04
CA LYS A 128 8.67 -26.91 3.35
C LYS A 128 7.63 -27.10 2.26
N THR A 129 7.20 -28.33 2.03
CA THR A 129 6.10 -28.64 1.10
C THR A 129 4.87 -27.80 1.45
N GLY A 130 4.36 -27.06 0.46
CA GLY A 130 3.19 -26.19 0.62
C GLY A 130 3.47 -24.82 1.25
N SER A 131 4.72 -24.50 1.59
CA SER A 131 5.12 -23.18 2.08
C SER A 131 5.62 -22.30 0.95
N THR A 132 5.15 -21.06 0.90
CA THR A 132 5.66 -20.00 0.01
C THR A 132 6.56 -19.01 0.74
N GLU A 133 6.81 -19.20 2.03
CA GLU A 133 7.94 -18.59 2.73
C GLU A 133 9.01 -19.65 3.00
N ALA A 134 10.27 -19.23 2.93
CA ALA A 134 11.38 -20.10 3.26
C ALA A 134 11.39 -20.43 4.76
N VAL A 135 11.87 -21.62 5.12
CA VAL A 135 12.11 -22.02 6.52
C VAL A 135 13.59 -21.98 6.91
N ASN A 136 14.46 -21.77 5.93
CA ASN A 136 15.87 -21.45 6.14
C ASN A 136 16.36 -20.61 4.95
N VAL A 137 17.15 -19.56 5.22
CA VAL A 137 17.73 -18.70 4.19
C VAL A 137 19.22 -18.52 4.45
N THR A 138 20.04 -18.73 3.43
CA THR A 138 21.44 -18.36 3.43
C THR A 138 21.69 -17.38 2.30
N PHE A 139 22.45 -16.31 2.53
CA PHE A 139 22.81 -15.35 1.50
C PHE A 139 24.30 -15.04 1.55
N SER A 140 24.87 -14.69 0.39
CA SER A 140 26.31 -14.45 0.23
C SER A 140 26.60 -13.01 -0.17
N LYS A 141 27.87 -12.71 -0.43
CA LYS A 141 28.28 -11.44 -1.04
C LYS A 141 27.58 -11.15 -2.37
N GLY A 142 27.12 -12.19 -3.08
CA GLY A 142 26.38 -12.05 -4.32
C GLY A 142 25.07 -11.27 -4.18
N LEU A 143 24.38 -11.34 -3.02
CA LEU A 143 23.20 -10.51 -2.79
C LEU A 143 23.56 -9.01 -2.74
N PHE A 144 24.68 -8.68 -2.10
CA PHE A 144 25.16 -7.31 -2.02
C PHE A 144 25.63 -6.77 -3.38
N GLU A 145 26.31 -7.59 -4.18
CA GLU A 145 26.64 -7.29 -5.58
C GLU A 145 25.38 -6.96 -6.40
N VAL A 146 24.35 -7.80 -6.29
CA VAL A 146 23.05 -7.61 -6.93
C VAL A 146 22.39 -6.28 -6.51
N MET A 147 22.40 -5.93 -5.22
CA MET A 147 21.87 -4.64 -4.73
C MET A 147 22.70 -3.44 -5.24
N ASN A 148 24.00 -3.62 -5.48
CA ASN A 148 24.87 -2.60 -6.05
C ASN A 148 24.62 -2.39 -7.56
N GLU A 149 24.24 -3.42 -8.29
CA GLU A 149 24.35 -3.40 -9.76
C GLU A 149 23.01 -3.50 -10.49
N ASN A 150 22.00 -4.17 -9.90
CA ASN A 150 20.84 -4.59 -10.67
C ASN A 150 19.61 -3.65 -10.56
N GLY A 151 19.62 -2.71 -9.61
CA GLY A 151 18.59 -1.67 -9.52
C GLY A 151 18.90 -0.44 -10.40
N PRO A 152 17.94 0.50 -10.55
CA PRO A 152 18.21 1.82 -11.13
C PRO A 152 19.37 2.54 -10.42
N SER A 153 19.95 3.54 -11.09
CA SER A 153 21.12 4.28 -10.58
C SER A 153 20.92 4.89 -9.19
N ASN A 154 19.71 5.38 -8.90
CA ASN A 154 19.35 6.00 -7.63
C ASN A 154 18.67 5.02 -6.65
N GLN A 155 18.71 3.71 -6.92
CA GLN A 155 18.06 2.72 -6.07
C GLN A 155 18.63 2.73 -4.65
N LYS A 156 17.73 2.79 -3.67
CA LYS A 156 18.05 2.75 -2.24
C LYS A 156 17.37 1.57 -1.55
N TYR A 157 17.96 1.14 -0.44
CA TYR A 157 17.52 -0.02 0.31
C TYR A 157 17.39 0.26 1.82
N ILE A 158 16.47 -0.45 2.45
CA ILE A 158 16.55 -0.81 3.87
C ILE A 158 16.90 -2.28 3.92
N PHE A 159 17.93 -2.65 4.69
CA PHE A 159 18.41 -4.04 4.73
C PHE A 159 18.18 -4.65 6.12
N GLY A 160 17.42 -5.73 6.13
CA GLY A 160 17.12 -6.53 7.31
C GLY A 160 18.31 -7.31 7.86
N LEU A 161 18.36 -7.43 9.18
CA LEU A 161 19.31 -8.21 9.97
C LEU A 161 18.55 -9.12 10.94
N ASN A 162 19.06 -10.31 11.16
CA ASN A 162 18.41 -11.33 11.95
C ASN A 162 18.40 -11.00 13.46
N LEU A 163 17.21 -10.96 14.08
CA LEU A 163 17.04 -10.89 15.53
C LEU A 163 16.39 -12.17 16.10
N GLY A 164 15.56 -12.84 15.29
CA GLY A 164 14.73 -13.96 15.72
C GLY A 164 15.53 -15.10 16.36
N GLN A 165 16.71 -15.42 15.82
CA GLN A 165 17.57 -16.51 16.31
C GLN A 165 18.17 -16.29 17.71
N ASP A 166 17.95 -15.12 18.33
CA ASP A 166 18.44 -14.76 19.67
C ASP A 166 19.96 -14.89 19.87
N ASN A 167 20.71 -14.73 18.78
CA ASN A 167 22.17 -14.76 18.79
C ASN A 167 22.74 -13.54 18.05
N VAL A 168 23.34 -12.61 18.81
CA VAL A 168 23.89 -11.35 18.27
C VAL A 168 25.04 -11.56 17.27
N GLU A 169 25.70 -12.71 17.29
CA GLU A 169 26.80 -13.00 16.34
C GLU A 169 26.29 -13.17 14.90
N ILE A 170 25.01 -13.54 14.71
CA ILE A 170 24.39 -13.66 13.38
C ILE A 170 24.28 -12.27 12.72
N PRO A 171 23.54 -11.28 13.26
CA PRO A 171 23.44 -9.95 12.64
C PRO A 171 24.79 -9.22 12.62
N LYS A 172 25.74 -9.56 13.50
CA LYS A 172 27.12 -9.05 13.40
C LYS A 172 27.81 -9.53 12.12
N ALA A 173 27.71 -10.81 11.80
CA ALA A 173 28.29 -11.37 10.57
C ALA A 173 27.61 -10.81 9.32
N GLU A 174 26.27 -10.71 9.33
CA GLU A 174 25.49 -10.11 8.24
C GLU A 174 25.87 -8.65 8.00
N LEU A 175 25.96 -7.86 9.06
CA LEU A 175 26.39 -6.47 8.98
C LEU A 175 27.84 -6.37 8.49
N ALA A 176 28.75 -7.20 8.99
CA ALA A 176 30.15 -7.18 8.53
C ALA A 176 30.24 -7.47 7.03
N GLY A 177 29.45 -8.44 6.53
CA GLY A 177 29.31 -8.71 5.10
C GLY A 177 28.78 -7.49 4.34
N ALA A 178 27.70 -6.88 4.82
CA ALA A 178 27.12 -5.70 4.19
C ALA A 178 28.11 -4.52 4.16
N LEU A 179 28.83 -4.26 5.26
CA LEU A 179 29.83 -3.19 5.33
C LEU A 179 30.97 -3.40 4.33
N LYS A 180 31.32 -4.68 4.05
CA LYS A 180 32.40 -5.06 3.15
C LYS A 180 31.98 -5.01 1.68
N TYR A 181 30.75 -5.42 1.36
CA TYR A 181 30.33 -5.70 -0.03
C TYR A 181 29.21 -4.82 -0.55
N LEU A 182 28.39 -4.21 0.31
CA LEU A 182 27.27 -3.37 -0.09
C LEU A 182 27.70 -1.91 -0.11
N ASP A 183 27.43 -1.21 -1.22
CA ASP A 183 27.64 0.23 -1.30
C ASP A 183 26.75 0.93 -0.27
N GLN A 184 27.40 1.44 0.78
CA GLN A 184 26.77 2.09 1.90
C GLN A 184 26.03 3.38 1.48
N SER A 185 26.36 3.95 0.32
CA SER A 185 25.63 5.09 -0.25
C SER A 185 24.20 4.70 -0.64
N LYS A 186 23.95 3.41 -0.93
CA LYS A 186 22.62 2.88 -1.29
C LYS A 186 21.74 2.58 -0.09
N LEU A 187 22.26 2.68 1.14
CA LEU A 187 21.53 2.31 2.35
C LEU A 187 20.87 3.50 3.01
N VAL A 188 19.56 3.37 3.25
CA VAL A 188 18.75 4.30 4.04
C VAL A 188 18.93 3.98 5.53
N ALA A 189 18.83 2.69 5.85
CA ALA A 189 19.00 2.14 7.19
C ALA A 189 19.19 0.63 7.14
N TYR A 190 19.75 0.07 8.21
CA TYR A 190 19.58 -1.33 8.56
C TYR A 190 18.32 -1.49 9.43
N GLU A 191 17.76 -2.69 9.46
CA GLU A 191 16.62 -3.05 10.31
C GLU A 191 16.98 -4.31 11.11
N LEU A 192 16.76 -4.32 12.42
CA LEU A 192 17.08 -5.47 13.27
C LEU A 192 15.79 -6.17 13.73
N GLY A 193 15.54 -7.34 13.14
CA GLY A 193 14.33 -8.13 13.35
C GLY A 193 13.12 -7.70 12.52
N ASN A 194 12.14 -8.60 12.44
CA ASN A 194 10.83 -8.39 11.84
C ASN A 194 9.73 -8.82 12.82
N GLU A 195 8.72 -7.99 13.03
CA GLU A 195 7.55 -8.30 13.89
C GLU A 195 7.91 -8.93 15.23
N PRO A 196 8.75 -8.28 16.05
CA PRO A 196 9.16 -8.82 17.34
C PRO A 196 7.97 -9.08 18.28
N ASP A 197 6.83 -8.40 18.11
CA ASP A 197 5.59 -8.71 18.82
C ASP A 197 5.03 -10.12 18.53
N HIS A 198 5.37 -10.71 17.38
CA HIS A 198 4.96 -12.06 17.00
C HIS A 198 5.92 -13.15 17.51
N TYR A 199 7.08 -12.81 18.11
CA TYR A 199 8.07 -13.78 18.57
C TYR A 199 7.57 -14.76 19.65
N ILE A 200 6.48 -14.39 20.33
CA ILE A 200 5.80 -15.20 21.35
C ILE A 200 4.75 -16.15 20.77
N TRP A 201 4.41 -16.01 19.49
CA TRP A 201 3.40 -16.85 18.87
C TRP A 201 3.89 -18.30 18.79
N PRO A 202 3.03 -19.30 19.05
CA PRO A 202 3.46 -20.71 19.09
C PRO A 202 4.16 -21.20 17.83
N GLN A 203 3.78 -20.69 16.66
CA GLN A 203 4.36 -21.04 15.37
C GLN A 203 5.71 -20.37 15.08
N VAL A 204 6.02 -19.25 15.76
CA VAL A 204 7.30 -18.52 15.63
C VAL A 204 8.25 -18.94 16.75
N ASN A 205 7.80 -18.80 18.01
CA ASN A 205 8.44 -19.30 19.22
C ASN A 205 9.93 -18.91 19.37
N TYR A 206 10.27 -17.67 19.02
CA TYR A 206 11.62 -17.11 19.20
C TYR A 206 11.85 -16.59 20.62
N ARG A 207 10.78 -16.22 21.34
CA ARG A 207 10.86 -15.68 22.70
C ARG A 207 9.74 -16.24 23.55
N SER A 208 9.94 -16.27 24.87
CA SER A 208 8.95 -16.75 25.82
C SER A 208 7.80 -15.75 25.99
N LEU A 209 6.56 -16.24 25.85
CA LEU A 209 5.32 -15.49 26.12
C LEU A 209 5.31 -14.84 27.52
N ALA A 210 5.96 -15.46 28.50
CA ALA A 210 5.93 -14.98 29.89
C ALA A 210 6.81 -13.74 30.13
N THR A 211 7.79 -13.47 29.26
CA THR A 211 8.82 -12.46 29.51
C THR A 211 8.99 -11.45 28.39
N TRP A 212 8.55 -11.78 27.18
CA TRP A 212 8.72 -10.93 26.01
C TRP A 212 7.65 -9.84 25.97
N THR A 213 8.11 -8.61 26.13
CA THR A 213 7.33 -7.37 26.22
C THR A 213 8.06 -6.29 25.45
N MET A 214 7.42 -5.15 25.17
CA MET A 214 8.10 -4.01 24.57
C MET A 214 9.30 -3.55 25.43
N ALA A 215 9.19 -3.61 26.75
CA ALA A 215 10.30 -3.30 27.65
C ALA A 215 11.51 -4.25 27.46
N ALA A 216 11.24 -5.56 27.31
CA ALA A 216 12.28 -6.55 27.04
C ALA A 216 12.91 -6.34 25.67
N TYR A 217 12.10 -6.05 24.64
CA TYR A 217 12.60 -5.77 23.30
C TYR A 217 13.48 -4.50 23.27
N VAL A 218 13.05 -3.40 23.90
CA VAL A 218 13.87 -2.19 24.04
C VAL A 218 15.17 -2.49 24.79
N LYS A 219 15.11 -3.29 25.87
CA LYS A 219 16.31 -3.70 26.61
C LYS A 219 17.29 -4.48 25.73
N GLN A 220 16.82 -5.48 25.00
CA GLN A 220 17.66 -6.26 24.07
C GLN A 220 18.25 -5.35 22.99
N THR A 221 17.47 -4.41 22.46
CA THR A 221 17.95 -3.44 21.47
C THR A 221 19.02 -2.52 22.04
N LEU A 222 18.87 -2.04 23.27
CA LEU A 222 19.87 -1.21 23.96
C LEU A 222 21.19 -1.96 24.19
N GLU A 223 21.15 -3.29 24.31
CA GLU A 223 22.32 -4.14 24.48
C GLU A 223 22.99 -4.50 23.14
N TRP A 224 22.20 -4.85 22.14
CA TRP A 224 22.71 -5.38 20.87
C TRP A 224 23.10 -4.26 19.90
N LEU A 225 22.28 -3.23 19.80
CA LEU A 225 22.45 -2.23 18.75
C LEU A 225 23.79 -1.48 18.87
N PRO A 226 24.34 -1.14 20.06
CA PRO A 226 25.69 -0.58 20.15
C PRO A 226 26.81 -1.46 19.57
N GLN A 227 26.61 -2.78 19.49
CA GLN A 227 27.57 -3.72 18.90
C GLN A 227 27.47 -3.79 17.37
N LEU A 228 26.34 -3.34 16.81
CA LEU A 228 26.04 -3.32 15.38
C LEU A 228 26.12 -1.89 14.79
N ALA A 229 25.97 -0.87 15.64
CA ALA A 229 25.72 0.49 15.20
C ALA A 229 27.01 1.28 14.94
N SER A 230 27.89 0.73 14.11
CA SER A 230 29.17 1.28 13.60
C SER A 230 28.99 2.59 12.81
N GLY A 231 28.36 3.59 13.41
CA GLY A 231 27.94 4.85 12.80
C GLY A 231 26.75 4.74 11.85
N LYS A 232 26.12 3.57 11.73
CA LYS A 232 25.04 3.32 10.76
C LYS A 232 23.67 3.72 11.29
N ARG A 233 22.75 4.00 10.36
CA ARG A 233 21.36 4.38 10.65
C ARG A 233 20.52 3.11 10.76
N PHE A 234 19.57 3.10 11.70
CA PHE A 234 18.67 1.98 11.93
C PHE A 234 17.20 2.39 11.88
N GLN A 235 16.40 1.46 11.35
CA GLN A 235 14.96 1.34 11.51
C GLN A 235 14.68 0.40 12.68
N TYR A 236 13.76 0.82 13.55
CA TYR A 236 13.38 0.11 14.76
C TYR A 236 11.86 -0.06 14.83
N GLY A 237 11.43 -1.13 15.50
CA GLY A 237 10.04 -1.36 15.85
C GLY A 237 9.46 -2.47 15.01
N SER A 238 9.23 -2.17 13.73
CA SER A 238 8.72 -3.06 12.67
C SER A 238 7.72 -4.08 13.21
N SER A 239 6.80 -3.56 14.04
CA SER A 239 5.87 -4.32 14.85
C SER A 239 4.47 -4.24 14.25
N ALA A 240 3.76 -5.38 14.21
CA ALA A 240 2.45 -5.50 13.58
C ALA A 240 1.26 -5.29 14.53
N ALA A 241 1.54 -5.07 15.81
CA ALA A 241 0.54 -4.70 16.80
C ALA A 241 -0.24 -3.44 16.36
N ASN A 242 -1.56 -3.60 16.19
CA ASN A 242 -2.44 -2.49 15.87
C ASN A 242 -2.56 -1.58 17.11
N PRO A 243 -2.24 -0.27 17.01
CA PRO A 243 -2.31 0.64 18.16
C PRO A 243 -3.73 0.87 18.70
N ALA A 244 -4.78 0.48 17.96
CA ALA A 244 -6.16 0.49 18.43
C ALA A 244 -6.51 -0.70 19.34
N THR A 245 -5.70 -1.76 19.37
CA THR A 245 -5.91 -2.91 20.24
C THR A 245 -5.06 -2.78 21.50
N VAL A 246 -5.49 -3.43 22.58
CA VAL A 246 -4.73 -3.42 23.84
C VAL A 246 -3.47 -4.27 23.66
N SER A 247 -2.33 -3.60 23.54
CA SER A 247 -1.00 -4.19 23.42
C SER A 247 0.04 -3.31 24.12
N ASP A 248 1.08 -3.92 24.69
CA ASP A 248 2.26 -3.20 25.18
C ASP A 248 3.28 -2.92 24.06
N PHE A 249 3.19 -3.67 22.95
CA PHE A 249 4.02 -3.50 21.75
C PHE A 249 3.55 -2.30 20.92
N THR A 250 3.81 -1.09 21.42
CA THR A 250 3.58 0.16 20.67
C THR A 250 4.84 1.02 20.65
N MET A 251 4.98 1.87 19.63
CA MET A 251 6.12 2.79 19.52
C MET A 251 6.07 3.88 20.60
N VAL A 252 4.88 4.22 21.09
CA VAL A 252 4.73 5.05 22.30
C VAL A 252 5.44 4.41 23.50
N GLN A 253 5.22 3.10 23.73
CA GLN A 253 5.91 2.39 24.82
C GLN A 253 7.41 2.25 24.54
N ALA A 254 7.82 2.01 23.30
CA ALA A 254 9.25 1.94 22.95
C ALA A 254 10.00 3.23 23.31
N VAL A 255 9.41 4.39 22.99
CA VAL A 255 9.94 5.71 23.36
C VAL A 255 10.01 5.86 24.87
N LYS A 256 8.94 5.47 25.59
CA LYS A 256 8.89 5.52 27.07
C LYS A 256 9.97 4.65 27.72
N TRP A 257 10.24 3.47 27.18
CA TRP A 257 11.28 2.56 27.67
C TRP A 257 12.71 2.98 27.29
N GLY A 258 12.85 4.03 26.48
CA GLY A 258 14.12 4.71 26.26
C GLY A 258 14.83 4.31 24.98
N ILE A 259 14.10 3.88 23.95
CA ILE A 259 14.70 3.59 22.63
C ILE A 259 15.45 4.81 22.05
N SER A 260 15.02 6.03 22.42
CA SER A 260 15.64 7.31 22.05
C SER A 260 17.07 7.52 22.58
N LYS A 261 17.54 6.67 23.49
CA LYS A 261 18.93 6.63 23.94
C LYS A 261 19.87 6.17 22.82
N ILE A 262 19.38 5.37 21.85
CA ILE A 262 20.16 4.90 20.72
C ILE A 262 20.08 5.93 19.59
N LYS A 263 21.14 6.74 19.43
CA LYS A 263 21.14 7.85 18.46
C LYS A 263 21.14 7.40 17.00
N GLN A 264 21.47 6.14 16.76
CA GLN A 264 21.48 5.50 15.44
C GLN A 264 20.08 5.14 14.96
N ILE A 265 19.10 5.04 15.85
CA ILE A 265 17.70 4.89 15.45
C ILE A 265 17.24 6.23 14.88
N LYS A 266 17.05 6.24 13.56
CA LYS A 266 16.60 7.42 12.81
C LYS A 266 15.20 7.25 12.25
N ILE A 267 14.68 6.02 12.33
CA ILE A 267 13.41 5.62 11.76
C ILE A 267 12.71 4.74 12.79
N ILE A 268 11.46 5.08 13.10
CA ILE A 268 10.54 4.26 13.87
C ILE A 268 9.53 3.68 12.89
N SER A 269 9.24 2.39 13.04
CA SER A 269 8.49 1.61 12.08
C SER A 269 7.40 0.81 12.79
N SER A 270 6.21 0.80 12.19
CA SER A 270 5.14 -0.15 12.50
C SER A 270 4.71 -0.85 11.22
N HIS A 271 4.02 -1.98 11.35
CA HIS A 271 3.39 -2.71 10.26
C HIS A 271 1.87 -2.62 10.35
N SER A 272 1.18 -2.83 9.23
CA SER A 272 -0.28 -2.78 9.21
C SER A 272 -0.91 -3.51 8.03
N TYR A 273 -1.94 -4.30 8.32
CA TYR A 273 -2.84 -4.88 7.33
C TYR A 273 -4.28 -4.69 7.82
N MET A 274 -5.16 -4.16 6.97
CA MET A 274 -6.53 -3.81 7.37
C MET A 274 -7.39 -5.04 7.70
N GLY A 275 -7.02 -6.20 7.14
CA GLY A 275 -7.55 -7.49 7.53
C GLY A 275 -6.55 -8.61 7.21
N ASP A 276 -6.92 -9.84 7.51
CA ASP A 276 -6.10 -11.01 7.28
C ASP A 276 -6.91 -12.21 6.79
N ARG A 277 -6.24 -13.15 6.15
CA ARG A 277 -6.79 -14.47 5.80
C ARG A 277 -6.06 -15.61 6.50
N CYS A 278 -5.37 -15.31 7.60
CA CYS A 278 -4.53 -16.27 8.31
C CYS A 278 -5.36 -17.40 8.95
N THR A 279 -6.67 -17.18 9.12
CA THR A 279 -7.65 -18.21 9.47
C THR A 279 -8.88 -18.12 8.56
N SER A 280 -9.60 -19.23 8.38
CA SER A 280 -10.85 -19.23 7.60
C SER A 280 -11.93 -18.31 8.18
N ALA A 281 -11.93 -18.10 9.50
CA ALA A 281 -12.85 -17.19 10.17
C ALA A 281 -12.57 -15.73 9.79
N ASN A 282 -11.29 -15.32 9.80
CA ASN A 282 -10.91 -13.96 9.38
C ASN A 282 -11.12 -13.75 7.88
N GLU A 283 -10.80 -14.75 7.05
CA GLU A 283 -10.99 -14.68 5.60
C GLU A 283 -12.46 -14.46 5.19
N ALA A 284 -13.40 -15.03 5.96
CA ALA A 284 -14.83 -14.87 5.74
C ALA A 284 -15.36 -13.45 6.03
N LEU A 285 -14.62 -12.64 6.79
CA LEU A 285 -14.96 -11.25 7.10
C LEU A 285 -14.44 -10.25 6.05
N LEU A 286 -13.57 -10.70 5.13
CA LEU A 286 -12.96 -9.86 4.11
C LEU A 286 -13.95 -9.54 2.98
N SER A 287 -14.14 -8.24 2.72
CA SER A 287 -14.98 -7.71 1.65
C SER A 287 -14.30 -6.52 1.00
N LEU A 288 -14.26 -6.48 -0.34
CA LEU A 288 -13.61 -5.40 -1.09
C LEU A 288 -14.33 -4.06 -0.90
N GLU A 289 -15.64 -4.08 -0.66
CA GLU A 289 -16.47 -2.94 -0.31
C GLU A 289 -15.97 -2.23 0.96
N ASN A 290 -15.40 -2.98 1.91
CA ASN A 290 -14.80 -2.38 3.10
C ASN A 290 -13.50 -1.64 2.79
N TYR A 291 -12.71 -2.14 1.84
CA TYR A 291 -11.43 -1.52 1.45
C TYR A 291 -11.66 -0.27 0.60
N VAL A 292 -12.64 -0.26 -0.29
CA VAL A 292 -12.95 0.92 -1.11
C VAL A 292 -13.80 1.95 -0.37
N ASN A 293 -14.16 1.70 0.90
CA ASN A 293 -14.80 2.69 1.75
C ASN A 293 -13.74 3.62 2.38
N HIS A 294 -13.63 4.84 1.85
CA HIS A 294 -12.68 5.84 2.31
C HIS A 294 -12.81 6.14 3.81
N MET A 295 -14.03 6.19 4.35
CA MET A 295 -14.24 6.46 5.77
C MET A 295 -13.74 5.30 6.67
N LYS A 296 -13.71 4.07 6.16
CA LYS A 296 -13.07 2.94 6.87
C LYS A 296 -11.55 3.05 6.84
N THR A 297 -10.95 3.48 5.72
CA THR A 297 -9.52 3.84 5.66
C THR A 297 -9.17 4.88 6.73
N VAL A 298 -9.95 5.96 6.77
CA VAL A 298 -9.76 7.06 7.74
C VAL A 298 -9.87 6.58 9.18
N GLN A 299 -10.93 5.82 9.48
CA GLN A 299 -11.18 5.29 10.81
C GLN A 299 -10.03 4.38 11.26
N TYR A 300 -9.66 3.38 10.44
CA TYR A 300 -8.66 2.39 10.79
C TYR A 300 -7.28 3.03 11.03
N TYR A 301 -6.83 3.86 10.08
CA TYR A 301 -5.47 4.40 10.11
C TYR A 301 -5.29 5.62 11.03
N SER A 302 -6.37 6.26 11.49
CA SER A 302 -6.29 7.29 12.54
C SER A 302 -5.67 6.77 13.85
N SER A 303 -5.73 5.46 14.10
CA SER A 303 -5.11 4.83 15.27
C SER A 303 -3.58 5.00 15.33
N TYR A 304 -2.93 5.17 14.18
CA TYR A 304 -1.47 5.33 14.07
C TYR A 304 -0.96 6.75 14.35
N ILE A 305 -1.84 7.73 14.61
CA ILE A 305 -1.44 9.12 14.92
C ILE A 305 -0.48 9.16 16.12
N SER A 306 -0.73 8.34 17.15
CA SER A 306 0.11 8.28 18.34
C SER A 306 1.49 7.67 18.07
N GLU A 307 1.56 6.68 17.19
CA GLU A 307 2.80 6.02 16.75
C GLU A 307 3.67 7.01 15.94
N ILE A 308 3.04 7.75 15.02
CA ILE A 308 3.70 8.82 14.26
C ILE A 308 4.23 9.89 15.23
N ALA A 309 3.41 10.36 16.17
CA ALA A 309 3.82 11.36 17.14
C ALA A 309 4.99 10.87 18.03
N ALA A 310 4.99 9.59 18.43
CA ALA A 310 6.08 8.99 19.20
C ALA A 310 7.40 9.05 18.42
N ALA A 311 7.39 8.67 17.14
CA ALA A 311 8.56 8.77 16.26
C ALA A 311 9.09 10.21 16.17
N LYS A 312 8.20 11.17 15.90
CA LYS A 312 8.57 12.58 15.73
C LYS A 312 9.09 13.20 17.04
N SER A 313 8.58 12.77 18.20
CA SER A 313 9.02 13.27 19.52
C SER A 313 10.51 13.05 19.82
N ILE A 314 11.12 12.05 19.16
CA ILE A 314 12.54 11.73 19.31
C ILE A 314 13.39 12.16 18.09
N GLY A 315 12.78 12.91 17.16
CA GLY A 315 13.42 13.38 15.92
C GLY A 315 13.61 12.30 14.86
N ALA A 316 12.91 11.17 14.96
CA ALA A 316 12.93 10.10 13.96
C ALA A 316 11.85 10.32 12.88
N THR A 317 12.06 9.76 11.70
CA THR A 317 10.99 9.59 10.71
C THR A 317 10.10 8.42 11.09
N TYR A 318 8.85 8.45 10.65
CA TYR A 318 7.91 7.35 10.81
C TYR A 318 7.71 6.63 9.48
N HIS A 319 7.95 5.33 9.46
CA HIS A 319 7.63 4.45 8.35
C HIS A 319 6.49 3.50 8.72
N MET A 320 5.59 3.25 7.79
CA MET A 320 4.90 1.96 7.77
C MET A 320 5.82 0.97 7.08
N GLY A 321 6.67 0.27 7.85
CA GLY A 321 7.79 -0.54 7.34
C GLY A 321 7.38 -1.80 6.58
N GLU A 322 6.14 -2.22 6.78
CA GLU A 322 5.50 -3.27 6.02
C GLU A 322 3.97 -3.09 6.07
N THR A 323 3.32 -3.15 4.93
CA THR A 323 1.85 -3.06 4.87
C THR A 323 1.33 -3.68 3.59
N ASN A 324 0.09 -4.12 3.58
CA ASN A 324 -0.68 -4.33 2.35
C ASN A 324 -2.16 -4.48 2.68
N SER A 325 -2.97 -4.84 1.68
CA SER A 325 -4.41 -5.04 1.82
C SER A 325 -4.75 -6.09 2.89
N VAL A 326 -4.46 -7.36 2.61
CA VAL A 326 -4.82 -8.51 3.45
C VAL A 326 -3.54 -9.26 3.87
N ALA A 327 -3.29 -9.42 5.17
CA ALA A 327 -2.16 -10.20 5.68
C ALA A 327 -2.26 -11.70 5.30
N CYS A 328 -1.16 -12.43 5.41
CA CYS A 328 -1.02 -13.81 4.91
C CYS A 328 -1.19 -13.86 3.38
N HIS A 329 -0.30 -13.13 2.68
CA HIS A 329 -0.10 -13.12 1.22
C HIS A 329 -1.23 -12.51 0.37
N GLY A 330 -2.31 -12.04 1.00
CA GLY A 330 -3.41 -11.40 0.29
C GLY A 330 -4.46 -12.39 -0.19
N LYS A 331 -5.61 -11.86 -0.63
CA LYS A 331 -6.74 -12.66 -1.10
C LYS A 331 -6.97 -12.43 -2.59
N ASP A 332 -6.91 -13.50 -3.37
CA ASP A 332 -7.21 -13.43 -4.81
C ASP A 332 -8.62 -12.87 -5.06
N GLY A 333 -8.74 -11.94 -6.02
CA GLY A 333 -10.00 -11.24 -6.30
C GLY A 333 -10.33 -10.11 -5.33
N LEU A 334 -9.47 -9.84 -4.35
CA LEU A 334 -9.51 -8.64 -3.50
C LEU A 334 -8.18 -7.89 -3.63
N SER A 335 -7.09 -8.54 -3.23
CA SER A 335 -5.76 -7.95 -3.11
C SER A 335 -5.06 -7.62 -4.42
N ASN A 336 -5.46 -8.24 -5.54
CA ASN A 336 -4.93 -8.02 -6.90
C ASN A 336 -5.95 -7.33 -7.82
N THR A 337 -6.78 -6.43 -7.27
CA THR A 337 -7.85 -5.76 -8.04
C THR A 337 -7.66 -4.24 -8.13
N MET A 338 -8.37 -3.61 -9.07
CA MET A 338 -8.51 -2.16 -9.16
C MET A 338 -8.98 -1.52 -7.84
N GLY A 339 -9.87 -2.18 -7.10
CA GLY A 339 -10.33 -1.70 -5.80
C GLY A 339 -9.20 -1.63 -4.76
N ALA A 340 -8.35 -2.67 -4.70
CA ALA A 340 -7.18 -2.64 -3.84
C ALA A 340 -6.14 -1.61 -4.29
N LEU A 341 -5.99 -1.35 -5.60
CA LEU A 341 -5.16 -0.24 -6.10
C LEU A 341 -5.68 1.13 -5.61
N LEU A 342 -6.99 1.38 -5.70
CA LEU A 342 -7.57 2.64 -5.23
C LEU A 342 -7.43 2.81 -3.72
N TRP A 343 -7.70 1.74 -2.96
CA TRP A 343 -7.45 1.71 -1.52
C TRP A 343 -5.99 2.02 -1.20
N MET A 344 -5.03 1.43 -1.93
CA MET A 344 -3.60 1.65 -1.71
C MET A 344 -3.21 3.13 -1.88
N ILE A 345 -3.76 3.82 -2.89
CA ILE A 345 -3.54 5.26 -3.11
C ILE A 345 -4.19 6.07 -1.98
N ASP A 346 -5.46 5.79 -1.67
CA ASP A 346 -6.22 6.48 -0.62
C ASP A 346 -5.51 6.41 0.74
N TYR A 347 -5.22 5.18 1.18
CA TYR A 347 -4.49 4.86 2.40
C TYR A 347 -3.15 5.59 2.45
N SER A 348 -2.36 5.52 1.39
CA SER A 348 -1.03 6.16 1.35
C SER A 348 -1.13 7.67 1.55
N PHE A 349 -2.07 8.31 0.85
CA PHE A 349 -2.22 9.76 0.91
C PHE A 349 -2.81 10.20 2.25
N TYR A 350 -3.77 9.44 2.79
CA TYR A 350 -4.26 9.69 4.14
C TYR A 350 -3.14 9.60 5.18
N MET A 351 -2.33 8.54 5.17
CA MET A 351 -1.18 8.42 6.08
C MET A 351 -0.17 9.55 5.93
N ALA A 352 0.07 10.03 4.71
CA ALA A 352 0.92 11.20 4.48
C ALA A 352 0.33 12.46 5.13
N THR A 353 -0.99 12.64 5.11
CA THR A 353 -1.65 13.75 5.84
C THR A 353 -1.58 13.64 7.36
N LEU A 354 -1.37 12.43 7.89
CA LEU A 354 -1.10 12.20 9.31
C LEU A 354 0.38 12.42 9.68
N GLY A 355 1.27 12.56 8.69
CA GLY A 355 2.70 12.80 8.89
C GLY A 355 3.59 11.57 8.77
N ALA A 356 3.10 10.47 8.18
CA ALA A 356 3.94 9.34 7.81
C ALA A 356 4.90 9.73 6.67
N ASP A 357 6.18 9.34 6.79
CA ASP A 357 7.19 9.70 5.78
C ASP A 357 7.23 8.71 4.62
N ARG A 358 6.85 7.45 4.86
CA ARG A 358 6.91 6.36 3.86
C ARG A 358 6.07 5.16 4.26
N LEU A 359 5.54 4.46 3.26
CA LEU A 359 4.86 3.19 3.39
C LEU A 359 5.55 2.17 2.47
N PHE A 360 5.84 0.99 3.01
CA PHE A 360 6.48 -0.11 2.29
C PHE A 360 5.48 -1.23 2.07
N PHE A 361 4.91 -1.28 0.86
CA PHE A 361 3.95 -2.31 0.50
C PHE A 361 4.67 -3.64 0.32
N HIS A 362 4.25 -4.68 1.03
CA HIS A 362 4.95 -5.97 1.04
C HIS A 362 4.73 -6.75 -0.25
N ASN A 363 5.76 -7.48 -0.68
CA ASN A 363 5.80 -8.25 -1.92
C ASN A 363 6.55 -9.56 -1.68
N GLY A 364 6.10 -10.59 -2.39
CA GLY A 364 6.78 -11.87 -2.53
C GLY A 364 6.44 -12.47 -3.89
N LYS A 365 6.63 -13.79 -4.01
CA LYS A 365 6.48 -14.54 -5.25
C LYS A 365 5.35 -15.56 -5.12
N GLY A 366 4.55 -15.76 -6.17
CA GLY A 366 3.56 -16.82 -6.21
C GLY A 366 2.21 -16.41 -5.60
N ASP A 367 1.89 -16.94 -4.42
CA ASP A 367 0.61 -16.73 -3.75
C ASP A 367 0.48 -15.37 -3.05
N PHE A 368 1.46 -14.49 -3.23
CA PHE A 368 1.45 -13.10 -2.78
C PHE A 368 0.54 -12.25 -3.69
N PHE A 369 -0.77 -12.49 -3.60
CA PHE A 369 -1.82 -11.78 -4.37
C PHE A 369 -1.81 -10.26 -4.18
N TYR A 370 -1.16 -9.74 -3.15
CA TYR A 370 -1.01 -8.29 -2.97
C TYR A 370 0.28 -7.70 -3.55
N SER A 371 1.19 -8.54 -4.07
CA SER A 371 2.44 -8.10 -4.68
C SER A 371 2.11 -7.15 -5.82
N MET A 372 2.86 -6.06 -5.94
CA MET A 372 2.72 -5.12 -7.04
C MET A 372 3.02 -5.78 -8.38
N TRP A 373 3.92 -6.76 -8.41
CA TRP A 373 4.14 -7.62 -9.57
C TRP A 373 4.71 -8.97 -9.17
N GLU A 374 4.54 -9.93 -10.07
CA GLU A 374 5.21 -11.22 -10.06
C GLU A 374 6.57 -11.07 -10.78
N PRO A 375 7.71 -11.19 -10.09
CA PRO A 375 9.02 -10.84 -10.64
C PRO A 375 9.54 -11.82 -11.70
N VAL A 376 9.11 -13.08 -11.65
CA VAL A 376 9.57 -14.15 -12.55
C VAL A 376 8.38 -15.01 -12.97
N ALA A 377 8.48 -15.71 -14.11
CA ALA A 377 7.41 -16.62 -14.51
C ALA A 377 7.25 -17.77 -13.50
N LEU A 378 6.03 -18.03 -13.04
CA LEU A 378 5.74 -19.21 -12.20
C LEU A 378 5.64 -20.49 -13.03
N ASN A 379 5.18 -20.36 -14.27
CA ASN A 379 5.12 -21.41 -15.29
C ASN A 379 4.86 -20.76 -16.66
N GLU A 380 4.81 -21.57 -17.73
CA GLU A 380 4.58 -21.09 -19.11
C GLU A 380 3.26 -20.32 -19.28
N SER A 381 2.23 -20.63 -18.48
CA SER A 381 0.92 -19.97 -18.53
C SER A 381 0.81 -18.75 -17.61
N TYR A 382 1.82 -18.50 -16.77
CA TYR A 382 1.82 -17.42 -15.79
C TYR A 382 3.18 -16.71 -15.79
N PRO A 383 3.44 -15.87 -16.81
CA PRO A 383 4.69 -15.13 -16.94
C PRO A 383 4.82 -14.05 -15.86
N ALA A 384 5.99 -13.43 -15.77
CA ALA A 384 6.16 -12.19 -15.01
C ALA A 384 5.14 -11.14 -15.49
N HIS A 385 4.44 -10.51 -14.56
CA HIS A 385 3.37 -9.56 -14.85
C HIS A 385 3.14 -8.62 -13.66
N ILE A 386 2.56 -7.45 -13.91
CA ILE A 386 2.11 -6.56 -12.84
C ILE A 386 0.74 -6.99 -12.31
N ASN A 387 0.49 -6.75 -11.03
CA ASN A 387 -0.87 -6.59 -10.53
C ASN A 387 -1.26 -5.09 -10.58
N PRO A 388 -2.56 -4.74 -10.54
CA PRO A 388 -3.01 -3.35 -10.62
C PRO A 388 -2.30 -2.39 -9.66
N GLN A 389 -1.91 -2.88 -8.48
CA GLN A 389 -1.24 -2.16 -7.39
C GLN A 389 0.03 -1.43 -7.85
N TYR A 390 0.74 -1.95 -8.85
CA TYR A 390 1.93 -1.30 -9.42
C TYR A 390 1.65 0.14 -9.87
N TYR A 391 0.47 0.41 -10.43
CA TYR A 391 0.11 1.76 -10.90
C TYR A 391 0.03 2.79 -9.77
N SER A 392 -0.06 2.38 -8.50
CA SER A 392 -0.01 3.31 -7.35
C SER A 392 1.32 4.08 -7.31
N MET A 393 2.43 3.44 -7.67
CA MET A 393 3.75 4.07 -7.69
C MET A 393 3.84 5.11 -8.79
N LEU A 394 3.35 4.79 -10.00
CA LEU A 394 3.29 5.74 -11.12
C LEU A 394 2.36 6.92 -10.81
N PHE A 395 1.21 6.64 -10.19
CA PHE A 395 0.27 7.68 -9.77
C PHE A 395 0.91 8.62 -8.75
N ALA A 396 1.53 8.10 -7.69
CA ALA A 396 2.20 8.90 -6.67
C ALA A 396 3.37 9.70 -7.23
N ALA A 397 4.15 9.11 -8.15
CA ALA A 397 5.24 9.77 -8.87
C ALA A 397 4.73 10.99 -9.66
N ASP A 398 3.62 10.85 -10.38
CA ASP A 398 3.05 11.96 -11.16
C ASP A 398 2.37 13.02 -10.29
N VAL A 399 1.85 12.66 -9.12
CA VAL A 399 1.31 13.64 -8.16
C VAL A 399 2.37 14.66 -7.76
N ILE A 400 3.61 14.23 -7.54
CA ILE A 400 4.72 15.10 -7.12
C ILE A 400 5.57 15.61 -8.28
N SER A 401 5.42 15.05 -9.48
CA SER A 401 6.24 15.40 -10.64
C SER A 401 6.19 16.91 -10.91
N ASN A 402 7.37 17.51 -11.13
CA ASN A 402 7.61 18.94 -11.31
C ASN A 402 7.25 19.86 -10.12
N ILE A 403 7.07 19.30 -8.92
CA ILE A 403 6.79 20.08 -7.70
C ILE A 403 8.01 20.08 -6.79
N LYS A 404 8.52 21.28 -6.48
CA LYS A 404 9.56 21.45 -5.46
C LYS A 404 8.92 21.41 -4.07
N ASN A 405 9.45 20.56 -3.19
CA ASN A 405 9.01 20.38 -1.80
C ASN A 405 7.48 20.22 -1.69
N PRO A 406 6.90 19.15 -2.28
CA PRO A 406 5.47 18.96 -2.27
C PRO A 406 4.95 18.78 -0.84
N SER A 407 3.76 19.31 -0.58
CA SER A 407 3.00 19.02 0.63
C SER A 407 1.55 18.65 0.28
N ILE A 408 0.91 17.90 1.17
CA ILE A 408 -0.41 17.31 0.98
C ILE A 408 -1.34 17.73 2.12
N HIS A 409 -2.57 18.08 1.75
CA HIS A 409 -3.66 18.36 2.68
C HIS A 409 -4.89 17.55 2.28
N ARG A 410 -5.57 16.95 3.26
CA ARG A 410 -6.84 16.27 3.06
C ARG A 410 -7.97 17.28 3.24
N VAL A 411 -8.84 17.40 2.24
CA VAL A 411 -10.00 18.31 2.25
C VAL A 411 -11.21 17.56 2.83
N ALA A 412 -11.12 17.24 4.12
CA ALA A 412 -11.97 16.25 4.79
C ALA A 412 -13.48 16.61 4.78
N GLU A 413 -13.81 17.89 4.68
CA GLU A 413 -15.18 18.39 4.60
C GLU A 413 -15.90 18.02 3.30
N LEU A 414 -15.16 17.61 2.25
CA LEU A 414 -15.71 17.16 0.98
C LEU A 414 -15.75 15.64 0.85
N ASP A 415 -15.12 14.91 1.76
CA ASP A 415 -15.04 13.46 1.68
C ASP A 415 -16.39 12.79 1.92
N THR A 416 -16.63 11.72 1.19
CA THR A 416 -17.73 10.78 1.43
C THR A 416 -17.17 9.38 1.64
N TYR A 417 -18.02 8.39 1.89
CA TYR A 417 -17.56 7.00 2.00
C TYR A 417 -16.86 6.49 0.73
N ASP A 418 -17.09 7.14 -0.41
CA ASP A 418 -16.65 6.74 -1.74
C ASP A 418 -16.06 7.91 -2.57
N LEU A 419 -15.72 9.03 -1.93
CA LEU A 419 -14.92 10.11 -2.52
C LEU A 419 -13.87 10.59 -1.51
N ALA A 420 -12.62 10.63 -1.96
CA ALA A 420 -11.51 11.20 -1.20
C ALA A 420 -10.88 12.38 -1.96
N HIS A 421 -10.57 13.46 -1.23
CA HIS A 421 -10.04 14.71 -1.78
C HIS A 421 -8.70 15.09 -1.14
N TYR A 422 -7.66 15.16 -1.96
CA TYR A 422 -6.33 15.59 -1.52
C TYR A 422 -5.84 16.78 -2.35
N ALA A 423 -5.38 17.83 -1.67
CA ALA A 423 -4.81 19.02 -2.25
C ALA A 423 -3.27 18.99 -2.14
N ILE A 424 -2.59 19.25 -3.25
CA ILE A 424 -1.13 19.15 -3.35
C ILE A 424 -0.54 20.54 -3.61
N TYR A 425 0.45 20.93 -2.82
CA TYR A 425 0.98 22.29 -2.78
C TYR A 425 2.48 22.36 -3.10
N SER A 426 2.92 23.54 -3.52
CA SER A 426 4.31 23.99 -3.44
C SER A 426 4.33 25.32 -2.67
N GLY A 427 4.86 25.28 -1.44
CA GLY A 427 4.69 26.39 -0.51
C GLY A 427 3.20 26.66 -0.26
N SER A 428 2.74 27.90 -0.47
CA SER A 428 1.32 28.28 -0.32
C SER A 428 0.47 28.09 -1.56
N LYS A 429 1.05 27.63 -2.68
CA LYS A 429 0.35 27.54 -3.98
C LYS A 429 -0.17 26.14 -4.23
N LEU A 430 -1.49 26.02 -4.41
CA LEU A 430 -2.11 24.79 -4.90
C LEU A 430 -1.58 24.46 -6.30
N GLN A 431 -1.08 23.23 -6.47
CA GLN A 431 -0.53 22.72 -7.73
C GLN A 431 -1.51 21.74 -8.39
N LYS A 432 -1.99 20.77 -7.61
CA LYS A 432 -2.83 19.68 -8.09
C LYS A 432 -3.92 19.34 -7.07
N MET A 433 -5.06 18.86 -7.58
CA MET A 433 -6.06 18.15 -6.81
C MET A 433 -6.01 16.68 -7.19
N VAL A 434 -6.06 15.80 -6.21
CA VAL A 434 -6.19 14.36 -6.37
C VAL A 434 -7.55 13.96 -5.85
N ILE A 435 -8.33 13.30 -6.71
CA ILE A 435 -9.69 12.86 -6.38
C ILE A 435 -9.78 11.37 -6.67
N LEU A 436 -10.31 10.60 -5.73
CA LEU A 436 -10.58 9.18 -5.90
C LEU A 436 -12.08 8.94 -5.79
N ASN A 437 -12.68 8.33 -6.81
CA ASN A 437 -14.03 7.78 -6.76
C ASN A 437 -13.94 6.28 -6.47
N THR A 438 -13.99 5.94 -5.19
CA THR A 438 -13.86 4.57 -4.69
C THR A 438 -15.21 3.85 -4.61
N HIS A 439 -16.23 4.35 -5.30
CA HIS A 439 -17.52 3.67 -5.36
C HIS A 439 -17.35 2.25 -5.93
N PHE A 440 -17.84 1.27 -5.19
CA PHE A 440 -17.77 -0.13 -5.60
C PHE A 440 -18.71 -0.38 -6.77
N HIS A 441 -18.18 -1.00 -7.82
CA HIS A 441 -18.92 -1.40 -9.00
C HIS A 441 -18.28 -2.67 -9.57
N ASN A 442 -19.02 -3.77 -9.65
CA ASN A 442 -18.51 -5.07 -10.12
C ASN A 442 -18.84 -5.37 -11.59
N GLY A 443 -19.61 -4.50 -12.26
CA GLY A 443 -19.95 -4.62 -13.68
C GLY A 443 -21.07 -5.58 -14.04
N THR A 444 -21.81 -6.16 -13.09
CA THR A 444 -22.74 -7.27 -13.41
C THR A 444 -24.18 -6.87 -13.67
N THR A 445 -24.68 -5.71 -13.25
CA THR A 445 -26.13 -5.40 -13.36
C THR A 445 -26.52 -3.92 -13.49
N GLU A 446 -25.61 -2.97 -13.28
CA GLU A 446 -25.93 -1.54 -13.24
C GLU A 446 -25.07 -0.73 -14.22
N THR A 447 -25.58 0.41 -14.67
CA THR A 447 -24.74 1.39 -15.37
C THR A 447 -23.68 1.87 -14.40
N ARG A 448 -22.39 1.80 -14.80
CA ARG A 448 -21.27 2.26 -13.97
C ARG A 448 -21.54 3.70 -13.49
N PRO A 449 -21.72 3.92 -12.19
CA PRO A 449 -22.13 5.23 -11.69
C PRO A 449 -21.03 6.26 -11.93
N ALA A 450 -21.42 7.51 -12.12
CA ALA A 450 -20.49 8.62 -12.34
C ALA A 450 -20.81 9.78 -11.41
N LYS A 451 -19.77 10.47 -10.96
CA LYS A 451 -19.84 11.70 -10.19
C LYS A 451 -19.25 12.84 -11.00
N TYR A 452 -19.78 14.04 -10.80
CA TYR A 452 -19.34 15.24 -11.48
C TYR A 452 -18.72 16.19 -10.45
N VAL A 453 -17.42 16.40 -10.57
CA VAL A 453 -16.63 17.14 -9.58
C VAL A 453 -16.22 18.49 -10.16
N ASN A 454 -16.81 19.57 -9.65
CA ASN A 454 -16.52 20.94 -10.07
C ASN A 454 -15.32 21.50 -9.30
N LEU A 455 -14.18 21.64 -9.98
CA LEU A 455 -12.91 22.17 -9.48
C LEU A 455 -12.69 23.64 -9.85
N SER A 456 -13.61 24.26 -10.57
CA SER A 456 -13.48 25.67 -10.97
C SER A 456 -13.28 26.66 -9.83
N PRO A 457 -13.81 26.46 -8.60
CA PRO A 457 -13.55 27.39 -7.49
C PRO A 457 -12.08 27.44 -7.05
N VAL A 458 -11.31 26.37 -7.26
CA VAL A 458 -9.93 26.24 -6.74
C VAL A 458 -8.86 26.19 -7.83
N LEU A 459 -9.19 25.69 -9.03
CA LEU A 459 -8.25 25.57 -10.16
C LEU A 459 -8.66 26.43 -11.38
N GLY A 460 -9.84 27.05 -11.37
CA GLY A 460 -10.40 27.74 -12.52
C GLY A 460 -11.05 26.79 -13.53
N ARG A 461 -11.58 27.34 -14.62
CA ARG A 461 -12.37 26.58 -15.62
C ARG A 461 -11.55 25.76 -16.60
N ASN A 462 -10.29 26.15 -16.83
CA ASN A 462 -9.39 25.49 -17.77
C ASN A 462 -8.47 24.57 -16.99
N ILE A 463 -8.76 23.28 -17.00
CA ILE A 463 -8.04 22.26 -16.25
C ILE A 463 -7.54 21.15 -17.18
N GLN A 464 -6.50 20.44 -16.73
CA GLN A 464 -5.99 19.21 -17.31
C GLN A 464 -6.20 18.06 -16.33
N VAL A 465 -6.61 16.89 -16.84
CA VAL A 465 -6.90 15.69 -16.03
C VAL A 465 -6.09 14.50 -16.53
N LYS A 466 -5.35 13.83 -15.64
CA LYS A 466 -4.74 12.52 -15.91
C LYS A 466 -5.48 11.46 -15.10
N ARG A 467 -5.86 10.35 -15.76
CA ARG A 467 -6.83 9.39 -15.23
C ARG A 467 -6.22 8.01 -15.02
N LEU A 468 -6.49 7.44 -13.85
CA LEU A 468 -6.33 6.03 -13.54
C LEU A 468 -7.71 5.38 -13.62
N THR A 469 -7.88 4.40 -14.52
CA THR A 469 -9.17 3.75 -14.71
C THR A 469 -9.00 2.29 -15.13
N SER A 470 -10.02 1.49 -14.83
CA SER A 470 -10.19 0.12 -15.29
C SER A 470 -11.68 -0.13 -15.58
N ALA A 471 -12.06 -1.33 -16.02
CA ALA A 471 -13.44 -1.66 -16.35
C ALA A 471 -14.39 -1.56 -15.15
N ASN A 472 -13.95 -2.04 -13.98
CA ASN A 472 -14.74 -2.11 -12.74
C ASN A 472 -13.81 -2.32 -11.52
N THR A 473 -14.37 -2.38 -10.30
CA THR A 473 -13.62 -2.48 -9.04
C THR A 473 -12.89 -3.82 -8.88
N ILE A 474 -13.45 -4.92 -9.40
CA ILE A 474 -12.89 -6.27 -9.27
C ILE A 474 -11.88 -6.61 -10.38
N ALA A 475 -11.64 -5.69 -11.32
CA ALA A 475 -10.77 -5.91 -12.45
C ALA A 475 -9.32 -6.17 -11.98
N LYS A 476 -8.74 -7.28 -12.44
CA LYS A 476 -7.34 -7.65 -12.21
C LYS A 476 -6.40 -7.21 -13.33
N ASN A 477 -6.97 -6.80 -14.46
CA ASN A 477 -6.26 -6.37 -15.66
C ASN A 477 -7.01 -5.22 -16.33
N GLY A 478 -6.43 -4.68 -17.41
CA GLY A 478 -7.03 -3.57 -18.18
C GLY A 478 -6.97 -2.21 -17.48
N THR A 479 -6.28 -2.12 -16.34
CA THR A 479 -5.98 -0.83 -15.71
C THR A 479 -5.06 -0.02 -16.60
N THR A 480 -5.38 1.24 -16.79
CA THR A 480 -4.56 2.20 -17.54
C THR A 480 -4.30 3.45 -16.71
N TRP A 481 -3.13 4.05 -16.91
CA TRP A 481 -2.72 5.31 -16.30
C TRP A 481 -2.43 6.35 -17.37
N GLY A 482 -3.24 7.41 -17.44
CA GLY A 482 -3.16 8.41 -18.51
C GLY A 482 -3.29 7.81 -19.92
N GLY A 483 -4.06 6.73 -20.07
CA GLY A 483 -4.20 6.00 -21.35
C GLY A 483 -3.07 5.01 -21.65
N GLN A 484 -2.07 4.88 -20.78
CA GLN A 484 -0.97 3.93 -20.94
C GLN A 484 -1.18 2.66 -20.12
N TYR A 485 -0.62 1.54 -20.59
CA TYR A 485 -0.56 0.27 -19.87
C TYR A 485 0.86 -0.28 -19.83
N VAL A 486 1.13 -1.24 -18.94
CA VAL A 486 2.42 -1.94 -18.85
C VAL A 486 2.37 -3.24 -19.67
N ASP A 487 3.34 -3.44 -20.55
CA ASP A 487 3.45 -4.68 -21.35
C ASP A 487 4.20 -5.81 -20.61
N GLY A 488 4.39 -6.94 -21.30
CA GLY A 488 5.11 -8.11 -20.78
C GLY A 488 6.61 -7.90 -20.58
N GLU A 489 7.18 -6.79 -21.06
CA GLU A 489 8.57 -6.40 -20.82
C GLU A 489 8.68 -5.36 -19.69
N GLY A 490 7.55 -4.93 -19.12
CA GLY A 490 7.49 -3.94 -18.05
C GLY A 490 7.51 -2.50 -18.57
N LYS A 491 7.39 -2.28 -19.89
CA LYS A 491 7.42 -0.93 -20.49
C LYS A 491 6.03 -0.30 -20.49
N LEU A 492 5.99 1.02 -20.36
CA LEU A 492 4.77 1.80 -20.55
C LEU A 492 4.46 1.97 -22.05
N ILE A 493 3.34 1.43 -22.49
CA ILE A 493 2.86 1.43 -23.87
C ILE A 493 1.59 2.29 -23.98
N GLY A 494 1.46 2.96 -25.12
CA GLY A 494 0.37 3.90 -25.40
C GLY A 494 0.80 5.35 -25.27
N GLN A 495 -0.07 6.26 -25.72
CA GLN A 495 0.18 7.69 -25.63
C GLN A 495 -0.28 8.22 -24.28
N GLU A 496 0.63 8.84 -23.52
CA GLU A 496 0.27 9.57 -22.31
C GLU A 496 -0.70 10.71 -22.67
N THR A 497 -1.83 10.74 -21.95
CA THR A 497 -2.91 11.71 -22.18
C THR A 497 -3.19 12.51 -20.91
N TRP A 498 -3.20 13.83 -21.07
CA TRP A 498 -3.81 14.78 -20.15
C TRP A 498 -5.07 15.35 -20.85
N GLU A 499 -6.25 14.98 -20.36
CA GLU A 499 -7.53 15.44 -20.91
C GLU A 499 -7.71 16.94 -20.65
N GLU A 500 -7.96 17.73 -21.70
CA GLU A 500 -8.28 19.15 -21.58
C GLU A 500 -9.77 19.34 -21.27
N ASN A 501 -10.10 20.17 -20.27
CA ASN A 501 -11.47 20.47 -19.89
C ASN A 501 -11.67 21.97 -19.66
N GLN A 502 -12.65 22.56 -20.33
CA GLN A 502 -12.93 24.01 -20.34
C GLN A 502 -14.12 24.43 -19.45
N GLY A 503 -14.68 23.51 -18.66
CA GLY A 503 -15.77 23.78 -17.72
C GLY A 503 -15.34 23.74 -16.25
N GLY A 504 -14.16 23.21 -15.96
CA GLY A 504 -13.70 22.93 -14.60
C GLY A 504 -14.44 21.77 -13.93
N VAL A 505 -15.28 21.03 -14.66
CA VAL A 505 -16.07 19.91 -14.13
C VAL A 505 -15.54 18.60 -14.69
N VAL A 506 -15.06 17.73 -13.81
CA VAL A 506 -14.52 16.41 -14.16
C VAL A 506 -15.60 15.36 -13.92
N ARG A 507 -15.92 14.58 -14.96
CA ARG A 507 -16.72 13.36 -14.80
C ARG A 507 -15.80 12.23 -14.35
N MET A 508 -16.17 11.56 -13.27
CA MET A 508 -15.44 10.42 -12.71
C MET A 508 -16.39 9.25 -12.55
N TYR A 509 -16.12 8.17 -13.26
CA TYR A 509 -16.82 6.91 -13.04
C TYR A 509 -16.38 6.29 -11.71
N ALA A 510 -17.22 5.40 -11.16
CA ALA A 510 -16.85 4.51 -10.08
C ALA A 510 -15.56 3.77 -10.41
N SER A 511 -14.69 3.50 -9.45
CA SER A 511 -13.39 2.86 -9.67
C SER A 511 -12.43 3.70 -10.54
N GLU A 512 -12.34 5.00 -10.29
CA GLU A 512 -11.38 5.89 -10.95
C GLU A 512 -10.66 6.79 -9.94
N ALA A 513 -9.42 7.15 -10.26
CA ALA A 513 -8.69 8.21 -9.61
C ALA A 513 -8.16 9.20 -10.64
N VAL A 514 -8.12 10.49 -10.30
CA VAL A 514 -7.63 11.53 -11.19
C VAL A 514 -6.65 12.46 -10.50
N ILE A 515 -5.66 12.92 -11.26
CA ILE A 515 -4.84 14.08 -10.94
C ILE A 515 -5.36 15.23 -11.81
N VAL A 516 -5.68 16.36 -11.18
CA VAL A 516 -6.19 17.55 -11.87
C VAL A 516 -5.30 18.75 -11.58
N ARG A 517 -4.96 19.52 -12.60
CA ARG A 517 -4.22 20.79 -12.49
C ARG A 517 -4.85 21.87 -13.36
N ALA A 518 -4.56 23.13 -13.05
CA ALA A 518 -4.90 24.23 -13.95
C ALA A 518 -4.07 24.16 -15.24
N ARG A 519 -4.65 24.53 -16.38
CA ARG A 519 -3.93 24.56 -17.67
C ARG A 519 -2.89 25.69 -17.68
N GLY A 520 -1.67 25.40 -18.14
CA GLY A 520 -0.61 26.39 -18.35
C GLY A 520 0.16 26.81 -17.09
N LYS A 521 0.15 25.98 -16.04
CA LYS A 521 0.94 26.19 -14.82
C LYS A 521 1.86 25.02 -14.52
#